data_AF-A0A7D9EVJ1-F1
#
_entry.id   AF-A0A7D9EVJ1-F1
#
_cell.length_a   1.000
_cell.length_b   1.000
_cell.length_c   1.000
_cell.angle_alpha   90.00
_cell.angle_beta   90.00
_cell.angle_gamma   90.00
#
_symmetry.space_group_name_H-M   'P 1'
#
loop_
_entity.id
_entity.type
_entity.pdbx_description
1 polymer ?
#
loop_
_entity_poly.entity_id
_entity_poly.type
_entity_poly.pdbx_seq_one_letter_code
_entity_poly.pdbx_strand_id
1 'polypeptide(L)'
;NTFSYNSSYWTNKKNYSLDDGLEGLTDKETKLSSYWNTPFNKICLGMKVNNYSTNWTVIDHQASSLFKLIKDNNFTSTSVGIKAWESLVVHHSSWEENQMRGYQEGFNLYNEYVCTRIGFYLRIKCPGSSIGPFLGL
;
A
#
# COMPACT_ATOMS: atom_id res chain seq x y z
N ASN A 1 1.67 11.24 11.28
CA ASN A 1 2.28 10.43 10.19
C ASN A 1 3.50 9.72 10.75
N THR A 2 3.26 8.66 11.52
CA THR A 2 4.31 7.85 12.17
C THR A 2 4.94 6.88 11.18
N PHE A 3 4.15 6.43 10.20
CA PHE A 3 4.49 5.40 9.22
C PHE A 3 4.77 5.96 7.83
N SER A 4 5.39 7.14 7.75
CA SER A 4 5.91 7.68 6.49
C SER A 4 6.91 6.71 5.85
N TYR A 5 7.14 6.81 4.54
CA TYR A 5 8.00 5.86 3.80
C TYR A 5 9.38 5.66 4.46
N ASN A 6 10.05 6.73 4.88
CA ASN A 6 11.37 6.69 5.50
C ASN A 6 11.36 6.38 7.01
N SER A 7 10.21 6.07 7.59
CA SER A 7 10.09 5.80 9.02
C SER A 7 10.96 4.60 9.43
N SER A 8 11.77 4.79 10.48
CA SER A 8 12.57 3.69 11.06
C SER A 8 11.70 2.55 11.60
N TYR A 9 10.40 2.78 11.81
CA TYR A 9 9.47 1.74 12.22
C TYR A 9 9.32 0.63 11.17
N TRP A 10 9.61 0.87 9.90
CA TRP A 10 9.61 -0.19 8.88
C TRP A 10 10.81 -1.16 9.00
N THR A 11 11.92 -0.68 9.57
CA THR A 11 13.19 -1.42 9.60
C THR A 11 13.60 -1.86 11.01
N ASN A 12 12.76 -1.60 12.02
CA ASN A 12 12.98 -2.04 13.39
C ASN A 12 11.93 -3.07 13.86
N LYS A 13 12.24 -3.79 14.95
CA LYS A 13 11.31 -4.70 15.65
C LYS A 13 10.75 -4.06 16.92
N LYS A 14 10.33 -2.80 16.84
CA LYS A 14 9.67 -2.09 17.94
C LYS A 14 8.17 -2.04 17.72
N ASN A 15 7.43 -2.26 18.80
CA ASN A 15 5.99 -1.98 18.85
C ASN A 15 5.76 -0.47 18.81
N TYR A 16 4.56 -0.08 18.38
CA TYR A 16 4.06 1.29 18.46
C TYR A 16 2.58 1.22 18.82
N SER A 17 2.14 1.98 19.83
CA SER A 17 0.75 2.07 20.29
C SER A 17 0.03 0.72 20.37
N LEU A 18 0.49 -0.15 21.29
CA LEU A 18 -0.05 -1.50 21.46
C LEU A 18 -1.54 -1.49 21.82
N ASP A 19 -1.94 -0.58 22.71
CA ASP A 19 -3.31 -0.50 23.20
C ASP A 19 -4.29 -0.13 22.07
N ASP A 20 -3.87 0.75 21.16
CA ASP A 20 -4.67 1.14 19.98
C ASP A 20 -4.90 -0.05 19.03
N GLY A 21 -4.00 -1.03 19.01
CA GLY A 21 -4.16 -2.25 18.20
C GLY A 21 -5.23 -3.22 18.73
N LEU A 22 -5.71 -3.02 19.96
CA LEU A 22 -6.82 -3.79 20.54
C LEU A 22 -8.19 -3.20 20.16
N GLU A 23 -8.22 -1.96 19.67
CA GLU A 23 -9.45 -1.27 19.28
C GLU A 23 -9.95 -1.66 17.86
N GLY A 24 -9.23 -2.54 17.17
CA GLY A 24 -9.56 -2.99 15.82
C GLY A 24 -9.18 -1.97 14.75
N LEU A 25 -10.00 -1.86 13.70
CA LEU A 25 -9.76 -0.94 12.58
C LEU A 25 -10.23 0.47 12.93
N THR A 26 -9.36 1.24 13.56
CA THR A 26 -9.57 2.65 13.89
C THR A 26 -8.65 3.55 13.05
N ASP A 27 -8.79 4.86 13.19
CA ASP A 27 -7.88 5.84 12.56
C ASP A 27 -6.56 6.01 13.34
N LYS A 28 -6.35 5.22 14.40
CA LYS A 28 -5.14 5.26 15.22
C LYS A 28 -4.07 4.36 14.62
N GLU A 29 -2.86 4.90 14.50
CA GLU A 29 -1.71 4.16 13.98
C GLU A 29 -1.20 3.16 15.03
N THR A 30 -1.00 1.89 14.66
CA THR A 30 -0.41 0.85 15.54
C THR A 30 0.59 -0.01 14.79
N LYS A 31 1.56 -0.56 15.51
CA LYS A 31 2.44 -1.62 15.01
C LYS A 31 2.65 -2.67 16.09
N LEU A 32 2.21 -3.89 15.77
CA LEU A 32 2.25 -5.04 16.65
C LEU A 32 3.40 -5.99 16.28
N SER A 33 3.74 -6.89 17.18
CA SER A 33 4.76 -7.92 16.97
C SER A 33 4.45 -8.87 15.80
N SER A 34 3.18 -8.96 15.42
CA SER A 34 2.74 -9.70 14.23
C SER A 34 3.44 -9.22 12.95
N TYR A 35 3.81 -7.94 12.87
CA TYR A 35 4.54 -7.37 11.73
C TYR A 35 5.86 -8.10 11.44
N TRP A 36 6.59 -8.56 12.45
CA TRP A 36 7.89 -9.21 12.27
C TRP A 36 7.93 -10.70 12.59
N ASN A 37 6.90 -11.23 13.25
CA ASN A 37 6.85 -12.63 13.73
C ASN A 37 5.79 -13.50 13.05
N THR A 38 5.00 -12.98 12.10
CA THR A 38 3.89 -13.76 11.49
C THR A 38 4.22 -14.13 10.05
N PRO A 39 4.52 -15.41 9.76
CA PRO A 39 4.55 -15.92 8.39
C PRO A 39 3.17 -15.86 7.76
N PHE A 40 3.11 -15.62 6.45
CA PHE A 40 1.86 -15.61 5.69
C PHE A 40 2.07 -16.08 4.25
N ASN A 41 0.97 -16.51 3.62
CA ASN A 41 0.87 -16.79 2.19
C ASN A 41 -0.04 -15.79 1.46
N LYS A 42 -0.80 -14.98 2.23
CA LYS A 42 -1.71 -13.94 1.74
C LYS A 42 -1.70 -12.77 2.72
N ILE A 43 -1.91 -11.57 2.20
CA ILE A 43 -2.14 -10.36 3.00
C ILE A 43 -3.55 -9.87 2.72
N CYS A 44 -4.35 -9.64 3.77
CA CYS A 44 -5.61 -8.91 3.66
C CYS A 44 -5.33 -7.43 3.89
N LEU A 45 -5.42 -6.62 2.83
CA LEU A 45 -5.21 -5.19 2.90
C LEU A 45 -6.56 -4.48 2.94
N GLY A 46 -6.81 -3.74 4.03
CA GLY A 46 -7.98 -2.91 4.20
C GLY A 46 -7.62 -1.43 4.09
N MET A 47 -8.40 -0.67 3.33
CA MET A 47 -8.28 0.79 3.23
C MET A 47 -9.63 1.43 3.58
N LYS A 48 -9.61 2.38 4.51
CA LYS A 48 -10.80 3.14 4.89
C LYS A 48 -11.06 4.22 3.85
N VAL A 49 -12.30 4.35 3.43
CA VAL A 49 -12.73 5.31 2.42
C VAL A 49 -13.94 6.10 2.90
N ASN A 50 -13.88 7.42 2.69
CA ASN A 50 -14.91 8.39 3.06
C ASN A 50 -15.42 8.26 4.51
N ASN A 51 -14.57 7.85 5.45
CA ASN A 51 -14.87 7.68 6.87
C ASN A 51 -15.91 6.62 7.27
N TYR A 52 -16.54 5.91 6.32
CA TYR A 52 -17.64 4.98 6.61
C TYR A 52 -17.40 3.53 6.14
N SER A 53 -16.67 3.32 5.04
CA SER A 53 -16.48 1.99 4.47
C SER A 53 -15.01 1.59 4.45
N THR A 54 -14.70 0.35 4.81
CA THR A 54 -13.38 -0.24 4.57
C THR A 54 -13.48 -1.15 3.37
N ASN A 55 -12.70 -0.84 2.33
CA ASN A 55 -12.56 -1.68 1.16
C ASN A 55 -11.39 -2.63 1.37
N TRP A 56 -11.52 -3.84 0.85
CA TRP A 56 -10.57 -4.92 1.09
C TRP A 56 -10.07 -5.51 -0.22
N THR A 57 -8.80 -5.89 -0.22
CA THR A 57 -8.21 -6.74 -1.25
C THR A 57 -7.30 -7.78 -0.63
N VAL A 58 -7.01 -8.82 -1.40
CA VAL A 58 -6.09 -9.89 -1.00
C VAL A 58 -4.87 -9.85 -1.90
N ILE A 59 -3.69 -9.83 -1.28
CA ILE A 59 -2.41 -9.90 -1.95
C ILE A 59 -1.85 -11.31 -1.73
N ASP A 60 -1.80 -12.11 -2.79
CA ASP A 60 -1.15 -13.43 -2.76
C ASP A 60 0.37 -13.24 -2.77
N HIS A 61 1.00 -13.48 -1.63
CA HIS A 61 2.44 -13.36 -1.47
C HIS A 61 2.91 -14.17 -0.27
N GLN A 62 3.96 -14.98 -0.44
CA GLN A 62 4.54 -15.76 0.64
C GLN A 62 5.76 -15.06 1.24
N ALA A 63 5.71 -14.80 2.54
CA ALA A 63 6.87 -14.30 3.28
C ALA A 63 6.86 -14.80 4.73
N SER A 64 8.03 -14.83 5.36
CA SER A 64 8.13 -15.20 6.78
C SER A 64 7.64 -14.09 7.73
N SER A 65 7.53 -12.84 7.25
CA SER A 65 6.87 -11.71 7.92
C SER A 65 6.91 -10.45 7.04
N LEU A 66 6.04 -9.47 7.35
CA LEU A 66 6.02 -8.18 6.62
C LEU A 66 7.32 -7.41 6.82
N PHE A 67 7.90 -7.49 8.02
CA PHE A 67 9.23 -6.95 8.30
C PHE A 67 10.28 -7.48 7.32
N LYS A 68 10.34 -8.81 7.11
CA LYS A 68 11.37 -9.38 6.23
C LYS A 68 11.16 -9.01 4.76
N LEU A 69 9.90 -8.82 4.35
CA LEU A 69 9.53 -8.36 3.02
C LEU A 69 9.89 -6.87 2.77
N ILE A 70 9.72 -6.02 3.79
CA ILE A 70 9.83 -4.56 3.63
C ILE A 70 11.21 -4.01 4.02
N LYS A 71 11.87 -4.56 5.05
CA LYS A 71 13.03 -3.93 5.72
C LYS A 71 14.21 -3.57 4.81
N ASP A 72 14.41 -4.33 3.74
CA ASP A 72 15.57 -4.19 2.85
C ASP A 72 15.38 -3.08 1.81
N ASN A 73 14.22 -2.41 1.80
CA ASN A 73 13.86 -1.35 0.85
C ASN A 73 13.92 -1.77 -0.63
N ASN A 74 14.02 -3.06 -0.92
CA ASN A 74 14.02 -3.57 -2.28
C ASN A 74 12.58 -3.65 -2.79
N PHE A 75 12.36 -3.14 -4.00
CA PHE A 75 11.09 -3.29 -4.69
C PHE A 75 10.77 -4.77 -4.90
N THR A 76 9.56 -5.17 -4.53
CA THR A 76 9.04 -6.53 -4.79
C THR A 76 7.67 -6.40 -5.41
N SER A 77 7.51 -6.88 -6.65
CA SER A 77 6.24 -6.79 -7.37
C SER A 77 5.16 -7.69 -6.78
N THR A 78 3.90 -7.25 -6.90
CA THR A 78 2.72 -8.10 -6.73
C THR A 78 2.05 -8.41 -8.07
N SER A 79 1.01 -9.22 -8.06
CA SER A 79 0.20 -9.53 -9.24
C SER A 79 -1.29 -9.46 -8.92
N VAL A 80 -1.65 -8.49 -8.08
CA VAL A 80 -3.04 -8.26 -7.62
C VAL A 80 -3.85 -7.62 -8.75
N GLY A 81 -3.18 -6.81 -9.58
CA GLY A 81 -3.77 -6.17 -10.74
C GLY A 81 -4.53 -4.89 -10.41
N ILE A 82 -4.58 -3.99 -11.38
CA ILE A 82 -5.04 -2.62 -11.18
C ILE A 82 -6.47 -2.52 -10.65
N LYS A 83 -7.39 -3.35 -11.14
CA LYS A 83 -8.80 -3.35 -10.72
C LYS A 83 -8.97 -3.60 -9.22
N ALA A 84 -8.15 -4.48 -8.67
CA ALA A 84 -8.18 -4.79 -7.25
C ALA A 84 -7.61 -3.65 -6.41
N TRP A 85 -6.60 -2.93 -6.91
CA TRP A 85 -6.13 -1.69 -6.27
C TRP A 85 -7.15 -0.54 -6.38
N GLU A 86 -7.79 -0.35 -7.53
CA GLU A 86 -8.84 0.66 -7.74
C GLU A 86 -10.02 0.45 -6.79
N SER A 87 -10.38 -0.81 -6.52
CA SER A 87 -11.45 -1.13 -5.56
C SER A 87 -11.17 -0.60 -4.15
N LEU A 88 -9.91 -0.32 -3.79
CA LEU A 88 -9.54 0.18 -2.45
C LEU A 88 -9.73 1.70 -2.29
N VAL A 89 -9.60 2.50 -3.35
CA VAL A 89 -9.45 3.97 -3.24
C VAL A 89 -10.72 4.77 -3.54
N VAL A 90 -11.86 4.10 -3.75
CA VAL A 90 -13.14 4.69 -4.20
C VAL A 90 -12.93 5.62 -5.38
N HIS A 91 -12.89 5.02 -6.56
CA HIS A 91 -13.51 5.53 -7.77
C HIS A 91 -13.43 4.41 -8.81
N HIS A 92 -14.54 4.12 -9.48
CA HIS A 92 -14.53 3.37 -10.74
C HIS A 92 -13.94 4.28 -11.80
N SER A 93 -12.65 4.53 -11.70
CA SER A 93 -11.96 5.09 -12.82
C SER A 93 -11.89 4.01 -13.87
N SER A 94 -12.70 4.13 -14.92
CA SER A 94 -12.64 3.24 -16.08
C SER A 94 -11.37 3.55 -16.86
N TRP A 95 -10.22 3.29 -16.26
CA TRP A 95 -8.92 3.46 -16.89
C TRP A 95 -8.83 2.40 -17.99
N GLU A 96 -9.00 2.84 -19.22
CA GLU A 96 -8.73 1.98 -20.36
C GLU A 96 -7.23 1.63 -20.36
N GLU A 97 -6.89 0.34 -20.41
CA GLU A 97 -5.49 -0.14 -20.45
C GLU A 97 -4.67 0.55 -21.55
N ASN A 98 -5.33 0.98 -22.63
CA ASN A 98 -4.73 1.70 -23.75
C ASN A 98 -4.14 3.09 -23.38
N GLN A 99 -4.54 3.70 -22.27
CA GLN A 99 -4.05 5.01 -21.79
C GLN A 99 -2.93 4.87 -20.76
N MET A 100 -2.66 3.65 -20.28
CA MET A 100 -1.63 3.37 -19.29
C MET A 100 -0.25 3.42 -19.95
N ARG A 101 0.64 4.30 -19.48
CA ARG A 101 2.04 4.38 -19.93
C ARG A 101 3.02 3.66 -19.00
N GLY A 102 2.59 3.35 -17.79
CA GLY A 102 3.41 2.66 -16.81
C GLY A 102 2.58 2.29 -15.60
N TYR A 103 2.66 1.03 -15.20
CA TYR A 103 2.01 0.50 -14.02
C TYR A 103 3.03 -0.27 -13.20
N GLN A 104 3.05 -0.03 -11.90
CA GLN A 104 3.83 -0.81 -10.95
C GLN A 104 2.96 -1.08 -9.74
N GLU A 105 3.07 -2.28 -9.17
CA GLU A 105 2.41 -2.64 -7.92
C GLU A 105 3.35 -3.45 -7.04
N GLY A 106 3.18 -3.36 -5.73
CA GLY A 106 3.83 -4.21 -4.77
C GLY A 106 4.42 -3.47 -3.58
N PHE A 107 5.56 -3.96 -3.11
CA PHE A 107 6.23 -3.52 -1.89
C PHE A 107 7.41 -2.61 -2.21
N ASN A 108 7.65 -1.60 -1.36
CA ASN A 108 8.76 -0.64 -1.48
C ASN A 108 8.81 0.06 -2.86
N LEU A 109 7.67 0.56 -3.32
CA LEU A 109 7.61 1.40 -4.51
C LEU A 109 8.28 2.75 -4.22
N TYR A 110 9.33 3.04 -4.97
CA TYR A 110 10.08 4.28 -4.89
C TYR A 110 10.42 4.76 -6.30
N ASN A 111 9.81 5.85 -6.72
CA ASN A 111 10.13 6.54 -7.97
C ASN A 111 9.93 8.06 -7.81
N GLU A 112 10.08 8.82 -8.89
CA GLU A 112 9.97 10.29 -8.86
C GLU A 112 8.58 10.81 -8.44
N TYR A 113 7.55 9.96 -8.44
CA TYR A 113 6.15 10.33 -8.16
C TYR A 113 5.56 9.66 -6.91
N VAL A 114 6.06 8.48 -6.52
CA VAL A 114 5.52 7.73 -5.38
C VAL A 114 6.61 7.17 -4.48
N CYS A 115 6.35 7.25 -3.18
CA CYS A 115 7.10 6.57 -2.13
C CYS A 115 6.10 5.82 -1.23
N THR A 116 5.79 4.56 -1.56
CA THR A 116 4.86 3.75 -0.77
C THR A 116 5.43 2.39 -0.40
N ARG A 117 5.11 1.91 0.80
CA ARG A 117 5.57 0.60 1.29
C ARG A 117 4.77 -0.55 0.72
N ILE A 118 3.48 -0.34 0.48
CA ILE A 118 2.56 -1.30 -0.11
C ILE A 118 1.60 -0.47 -0.95
N GLY A 119 1.51 -0.74 -2.25
CA GLY A 119 0.59 0.01 -3.10
C GLY A 119 0.81 -0.23 -4.57
N PHE A 120 0.35 0.74 -5.35
CA PHE A 120 0.52 0.75 -6.79
C PHE A 120 0.79 2.18 -7.27
N TYR A 121 1.33 2.27 -8.47
CA TYR A 121 1.56 3.49 -9.21
C TYR A 121 1.04 3.32 -10.62
N LEU A 122 0.30 4.32 -11.09
CA LEU A 122 -0.13 4.41 -12.48
C LEU A 122 0.30 5.73 -13.08
N ARG A 123 0.89 5.65 -14.28
CA ARG A 123 1.07 6.78 -15.19
C ARG A 123 0.05 6.71 -16.31
N ILE A 124 -0.83 7.70 -16.40
CA ILE A 124 -1.85 7.84 -17.45
C ILE A 124 -1.38 8.84 -18.51
N LYS A 125 -1.66 8.56 -19.78
CA LYS A 125 -1.57 9.56 -20.85
C LYS A 125 -2.82 10.44 -20.80
N CYS A 126 -2.70 11.70 -20.39
CA CYS A 126 -3.80 12.65 -20.52
C CYS A 126 -4.11 12.87 -22.02
N PRO A 127 -5.37 12.73 -22.47
CA PRO A 127 -5.75 13.17 -23.81
C PRO A 127 -5.66 14.71 -23.86
N GLY A 128 -4.64 15.23 -24.56
CA GLY A 128 -4.45 16.67 -24.79
C GLY A 128 -3.62 17.42 -23.74
N SER A 129 -2.33 17.08 -23.62
CA SER A 129 -1.21 17.93 -23.16
C SER A 129 -1.36 18.84 -21.90
N SER A 130 -0.40 18.61 -20.98
CA SER A 130 0.21 19.55 -20.01
C SER A 130 -0.41 19.63 -18.60
N ILE A 131 0.39 19.17 -17.63
CA ILE A 131 0.26 19.35 -16.16
C ILE A 131 -0.86 18.49 -15.53
N GLY A 132 -0.45 17.36 -14.94
CA GLY A 132 -1.34 16.47 -14.18
C GLY A 132 -1.25 16.73 -12.67
N PRO A 133 -2.36 16.55 -11.91
CA PRO A 133 -2.39 16.70 -10.46
C PRO A 133 -1.83 15.45 -9.77
N PHE A 134 -1.07 15.67 -8.69
CA PHE A 134 -0.57 14.64 -7.79
C PHE A 134 -1.68 14.20 -6.82
N LEU A 135 -1.84 12.89 -6.62
CA LEU A 135 -2.48 12.32 -5.44
C LEU A 135 -1.48 11.37 -4.78
N GLY A 136 -0.82 11.86 -3.73
CA GLY A 136 -0.04 11.05 -2.79
C GLY A 136 -0.59 11.34 -1.40
N LEU A 137 -0.92 10.29 -0.64
CA LEU A 137 -1.13 10.35 0.81
C LEU A 137 0.21 10.24 1.53
#